data_AF-A0A142Y8X2-F1
#
_entry.id   AF-A0A142Y8X2-F1
#
_cell.length_a   1.000
_cell.length_b   1.000
_cell.length_c   1.000
_cell.angle_alpha   90.00
_cell.angle_beta   90.00
_cell.angle_gamma   90.00
#
_symmetry.space_group_name_H-M   'P 1'
#
loop_
_entity.id
_entity.type
_entity.pdbx_description
1 polymer ?
#
loop_
_entity_poly.entity_id
_entity_poly.type
_entity_poly.pdbx_seq_one_letter_code
_entity_poly.pdbx_strand_id
1 'polypeptide(L)'
;MPANEVAVFQDEVDINLNPKIGSQWMVRGLQAEVETPGNNRKLYLSGSLVWRTGTLLVGEPQAGRNSTLFLTHLDDLRRRLRSYSRIHAI
;
A
#
# COMPACT_ATOMS: atom_id res chain seq x y z
N MET A 1 -2.79 -22.92 -12.84
CA MET A 1 -3.10 -23.27 -11.44
C MET A 1 -4.43 -24.01 -11.34
N PRO A 2 -4.58 -24.92 -10.35
CA PRO A 2 -5.85 -25.54 -9.98
C PRO A 2 -6.95 -24.52 -9.64
N ALA A 3 -8.21 -24.94 -9.73
CA ALA A 3 -9.37 -24.07 -9.49
C ALA A 3 -9.58 -23.71 -8.01
N ASN A 4 -9.13 -24.57 -7.10
CA ASN A 4 -9.17 -24.37 -5.65
C ASN A 4 -7.91 -23.69 -5.09
N GLU A 5 -7.00 -23.22 -5.95
CA GLU A 5 -5.82 -22.44 -5.54
C GLU A 5 -5.87 -21.03 -6.12
N VAL A 6 -5.27 -20.06 -5.42
CA VAL A 6 -5.18 -18.67 -5.85
C VAL A 6 -3.75 -18.14 -5.72
N ALA A 7 -3.34 -17.27 -6.64
CA ALA A 7 -2.07 -16.57 -6.61
C ALA A 7 -2.35 -15.09 -6.44
N VAL A 8 -1.54 -14.45 -5.61
CA VAL A 8 -1.57 -13.02 -5.37
C VAL A 8 -0.18 -12.45 -5.57
N PHE A 9 -0.09 -11.28 -6.20
CA PHE A 9 1.14 -10.49 -6.21
C PHE A 9 1.09 -9.55 -5.01
N GLN A 10 2.00 -9.74 -4.06
CA GLN A 10 2.01 -8.99 -2.81
C GLN A 10 3.14 -7.97 -2.79
N ASP A 11 2.82 -6.77 -2.32
CA ASP A 11 3.85 -5.75 -2.07
C ASP A 11 3.47 -4.89 -0.85
N GLU A 12 4.46 -4.18 -0.31
CA GLU A 12 4.30 -3.17 0.72
C GLU A 12 4.61 -1.79 0.15
N VAL A 13 3.79 -0.80 0.50
CA VAL A 13 3.95 0.57 0.01
C VAL A 13 3.98 1.59 1.14
N ASP A 14 4.90 2.54 1.02
CA ASP A 14 4.99 3.73 1.84
C ASP A 14 4.03 4.82 1.31
N ILE A 15 3.15 5.33 2.16
CA ILE A 15 2.34 6.52 1.89
C ILE A 15 2.96 7.71 2.62
N ASN A 16 3.47 8.66 1.84
CA ASN A 16 3.91 9.95 2.37
C ASN A 16 2.70 10.81 2.71
N LEU A 17 2.61 11.29 3.95
CA LEU A 17 1.54 12.18 4.39
C LEU A 17 1.85 13.67 4.20
N ASN A 18 3.07 13.99 3.78
CA ASN A 18 3.44 15.37 3.45
C ASN A 18 2.58 15.86 2.28
N PRO A 19 2.10 17.13 2.33
CA PRO A 19 1.43 17.75 1.20
C PRO A 19 2.25 17.60 -0.08
N LYS A 20 1.58 17.26 -1.19
CA LYS A 20 2.24 17.22 -2.49
C LYS A 20 2.51 18.65 -2.95
N ILE A 21 3.72 18.92 -3.41
CA ILE A 21 4.05 20.17 -4.07
C ILE A 21 3.50 20.11 -5.49
N GLY A 22 2.64 21.06 -5.84
CA GLY A 22 2.05 21.21 -7.17
C GLY A 22 2.67 22.36 -7.96
N SER A 23 2.26 22.48 -9.22
CA SER A 23 2.61 23.64 -10.04
C SER A 23 1.70 24.83 -9.71
N GLN A 24 2.28 26.02 -9.63
CA GLN A 24 1.56 27.27 -9.42
C GLN A 24 2.10 28.35 -10.36
N TRP A 25 1.21 29.21 -10.88
CA TRP A 25 1.60 30.42 -11.60
C TRP A 25 2.08 31.49 -10.62
N MET A 26 3.18 32.18 -10.97
CA MET A 26 3.74 33.25 -10.13
C MET A 26 4.19 34.43 -10.99
N VAL A 27 4.20 35.62 -10.38
CA VAL A 27 4.75 36.83 -11.02
C VAL A 27 6.24 36.61 -11.25
N ARG A 28 6.73 36.99 -12.45
CA ARG A 28 8.15 36.85 -12.79
C ARG A 28 9.02 37.60 -11.77
N GLY A 29 9.99 36.90 -11.21
CA GLY A 29 10.90 37.43 -10.18
C GLY A 29 10.44 37.20 -8.73
N LEU A 30 9.26 36.62 -8.51
CA LEU A 30 8.77 36.22 -7.19
C LEU A 30 8.67 34.70 -7.09
N GLN A 31 9.12 34.15 -5.95
CA GLN A 31 9.01 32.74 -5.60
C GLN A 31 8.10 32.60 -4.38
N ALA A 32 7.08 31.76 -4.48
CA ALA A 32 6.24 31.41 -3.35
C ALA A 32 7.03 30.51 -2.39
N GLU A 33 6.88 30.78 -1.10
CA GLU A 33 7.42 29.92 -0.06
C GLU A 33 6.56 28.67 0.09
N VAL A 34 7.21 27.52 0.23
CA VAL A 34 6.55 26.24 0.46
C VAL A 34 6.86 25.80 1.87
N GLU A 35 5.82 25.55 2.67
CA GLU A 35 6.02 25.01 4.01
C GLU A 35 6.67 23.63 3.92
N THR A 36 7.83 23.50 4.55
CA THR A 36 8.53 22.22 4.74
C THR A 36 8.46 21.82 6.22
N PRO A 37 7.35 21.22 6.68
CA PRO A 37 7.12 20.97 8.10
C PRO A 37 8.10 19.97 8.74
N GLY A 38 8.98 19.33 7.96
CA GLY A 38 10.08 18.48 8.44
C GLY A 38 9.63 17.17 9.12
N ASN A 39 8.33 16.97 9.30
CA ASN A 39 7.75 15.77 9.89
C ASN A 39 7.59 14.70 8.81
N ASN A 40 8.62 13.91 8.54
CA ASN A 40 8.59 12.80 7.57
C ASN A 40 7.67 11.65 8.02
N ARG A 41 6.36 11.93 8.15
CA ARG A 41 5.34 10.98 8.56
C ARG A 41 4.97 10.12 7.35
N LYS A 42 5.18 8.83 7.51
CA LYS A 42 4.78 7.80 6.56
C LYS A 42 3.79 6.85 7.22
N LEU A 43 2.80 6.42 6.44
CA LEU A 43 2.05 5.21 6.72
C LEU A 43 2.53 4.09 5.82
N TYR A 44 2.35 2.86 6.26
CA TYR A 44 2.74 1.69 5.50
C TYR A 44 1.50 0.83 5.27
N LEU A 45 1.36 0.35 4.05
CA LEU A 45 0.28 -0.54 3.64
C LEU A 45 0.85 -1.81 3.05
N SER A 46 0.15 -2.92 3.26
CA SER A 46 0.35 -4.14 2.49
C SER A 46 -0.83 -4.34 1.55
N GLY A 47 -0.53 -4.71 0.32
CA GLY A 47 -1.50 -4.93 -0.74
C GLY A 47 -1.24 -6.25 -1.45
N SER A 48 -2.31 -6.89 -1.91
CA SER A 48 -2.22 -8.10 -2.71
C SER A 48 -3.19 -8.07 -3.88
N LEU A 49 -2.66 -8.19 -5.09
CA LEU A 49 -3.44 -8.26 -6.32
C LEU A 49 -3.75 -9.72 -6.65
N VAL A 50 -5.03 -10.09 -6.66
CA VAL A 50 -5.49 -11.42 -7.07
C VAL A 50 -5.30 -11.56 -8.58
N TRP A 51 -4.35 -12.42 -9.00
CA TRP A 51 -3.93 -12.55 -10.40
C TRP A 51 -5.08 -12.76 -11.40
N ARG A 52 -6.04 -13.60 -11.04
CA ARG A 52 -7.12 -13.99 -11.97
C ARG A 52 -8.20 -12.93 -12.14
N THR A 53 -8.48 -12.17 -11.09
CA THR A 53 -9.63 -11.25 -11.07
C THR A 53 -9.21 -9.78 -11.13
N GLY A 54 -7.92 -9.48 -10.93
CA GLY A 54 -7.44 -8.11 -10.76
C GLY A 54 -7.94 -7.45 -9.46
N THR A 55 -8.54 -8.21 -8.55
CA THR A 55 -9.05 -7.67 -7.28
C THR A 55 -7.86 -7.30 -6.39
N LEU A 56 -7.79 -6.03 -5.96
CA LEU A 56 -6.80 -5.57 -5.01
C LEU A 56 -7.34 -5.70 -3.58
N LEU A 57 -6.66 -6.50 -2.76
CA LEU A 57 -6.92 -6.62 -1.33
C LEU A 57 -5.90 -5.78 -0.58
N VAL A 58 -6.37 -4.79 0.18
CA VAL A 58 -5.52 -3.86 0.93
C VAL A 58 -5.78 -4.06 2.43
N GLY A 59 -4.70 -4.10 3.20
CA GLY A 59 -4.73 -4.11 4.66
C GLY A 59 -4.93 -2.71 5.25
N GLU A 60 -5.03 -2.63 6.58
CA GLU A 60 -5.12 -1.34 7.27
C GLU A 60 -3.75 -0.61 7.29
N PRO A 61 -3.71 0.72 7.15
CA PRO A 61 -2.47 1.50 7.26
C PRO A 61 -1.88 1.39 8.67
N GLN A 62 -0.56 1.17 8.76
CA GLN A 62 0.16 1.12 10.04
C GLN A 62 1.21 2.22 10.14
N ALA A 63 1.46 2.68 11.38
CA ALA A 63 2.57 3.56 11.69
C ALA A 63 3.85 2.72 11.89
N GLY A 64 4.83 2.90 11.01
CA GLY A 64 6.12 2.19 11.05
C GLY A 64 6.17 0.96 10.14
N ARG A 65 7.37 0.67 9.62
CA ARG A 65 7.67 -0.50 8.80
C ARG A 65 8.23 -1.60 9.69
N ASN A 66 7.44 -2.64 9.94
CA ASN A 66 7.87 -3.81 10.68
C ASN A 66 7.26 -5.07 10.04
N SER A 67 7.73 -6.24 10.46
CA SER A 67 7.22 -7.53 9.98
C SER A 67 5.75 -7.78 10.38
N THR A 68 5.22 -7.05 11.37
CA THR A 68 3.81 -7.17 11.80
C THR A 68 2.85 -6.74 10.71
N LEU A 69 3.21 -5.76 9.87
CA LEU A 69 2.41 -5.33 8.73
C LEU A 69 2.16 -6.50 7.77
N PHE A 70 3.23 -7.18 7.35
CA PHE A 70 3.16 -8.34 6.47
C PHE A 70 2.35 -9.49 7.09
N LEU A 71 2.65 -9.87 8.34
CA LEU A 71 1.96 -10.97 9.02
C LEU A 71 0.46 -10.72 9.18
N THR A 72 0.09 -9.48 9.57
CA THR A 72 -1.32 -9.06 9.69
C THR A 72 -2.04 -9.16 8.36
N HIS A 73 -1.36 -8.79 7.27
CA HIS A 73 -1.91 -8.89 5.92
C HIS A 73 -2.10 -10.35 5.48
N LEU A 74 -1.13 -11.24 5.75
CA LEU A 74 -1.29 -12.67 5.47
C LEU A 74 -2.49 -13.29 6.20
N ASP A 75 -2.74 -12.89 7.45
CA ASP A 75 -3.91 -13.33 8.21
C ASP A 75 -5.22 -12.79 7.64
N ASP A 76 -5.22 -11.58 7.09
CA ASP A 76 -6.37 -11.03 6.36
C ASP A 76 -6.62 -11.78 5.05
N LEU A 77 -5.58 -12.09 4.28
CA LEU A 77 -5.68 -12.91 3.06
C LEU A 77 -6.25 -14.30 3.36
N ARG A 78 -5.76 -14.98 4.42
CA ARG A 78 -6.31 -16.27 4.85
C ARG A 78 -7.80 -16.21 5.13
N ARG A 79 -8.30 -15.12 5.74
CA ARG A 79 -9.73 -14.93 6.05
C ARG A 79 -10.56 -14.61 4.80
N ARG A 80 -10.07 -13.71 3.95
CA ARG A 80 -10.80 -13.25 2.74
C ARG A 80 -10.83 -14.32 1.65
N LEU A 81 -9.73 -15.06 1.47
CA LEU A 81 -9.55 -16.08 0.44
C LEU A 81 -9.74 -17.51 0.98
N ARG A 82 -10.50 -17.68 2.07
CA ARG A 82 -10.73 -18.96 2.76
C ARG A 82 -11.35 -20.08 1.91
N SER A 83 -11.92 -19.74 0.76
CA SER A 83 -12.46 -20.72 -0.20
C SER A 83 -11.38 -21.47 -0.97
N TYR A 84 -10.15 -20.96 -0.98
CA TYR A 84 -9.02 -21.59 -1.64
C TYR A 84 -8.23 -22.43 -0.64
N SER A 85 -7.83 -23.63 -1.05
CA SER A 85 -7.03 -24.54 -0.22
C SER A 85 -5.57 -24.09 -0.10
N ARG A 86 -5.08 -23.32 -1.06
CA ARG A 86 -3.72 -22.75 -1.07
C ARG A 86 -3.71 -21.37 -1.70
N ILE A 87 -2.98 -20.47 -1.05
CA ILE A 87 -2.70 -19.11 -1.51
C ILE A 87 -1.20 -19.05 -1.81
N HIS A 88 -0.85 -18.77 -3.06
CA HIS A 88 0.53 -18.52 -3.49
C HIS A 88 0.76 -17.01 -3.44
N ALA A 89 1.55 -16.55 -2.47
CA ALA A 89 2.01 -15.17 -2.43
C ALA A 89 3.31 -15.07 -3.26
N ILE A 90 3.30 -14.20 -4.26
CA ILE A 90 4.39 -13.94 -5.20
C ILE A 90 4.90 -12.52 -4.95
#